data_AF-A0A1V4SC15-F1
#
_entry.id   AF-A0A1V4SC15-F1
#
_cell.length_a   1.000
_cell.length_b   1.000
_cell.length_c   1.000
_cell.angle_alpha   90.00
_cell.angle_beta   90.00
_cell.angle_gamma   90.00
#
_symmetry.space_group_name_H-M   'P 1'
#
loop_
_entity.id
_entity.type
_entity.pdbx_description
1 polymer ?
#
loop_
_entity_poly.entity_id
_entity_poly.type
_entity_poly.pdbx_seq_one_letter_code
_entity_poly.pdbx_strand_id
1 'polypeptide(L)'
;MKKRITLMMLLLLSALICLPSLALATQENLSLSGKEIIEKLARLEEGQKGLNKRIDDLYLRLEQGQKALGERIEDQGKRIDDLRGLIYVVLAGIIALIGFVIWDRRTALSPVIRKTKELEQRDDLTIRALKEYALKEPKLAEVLKGLGLL
;
A
#
# COMPACT_ATOMS: atom_id res chain seq x y z
N MET A 1 -66.00 -32.24 75.18
CA MET A 1 -65.42 -32.46 73.84
C MET A 1 -64.68 -31.24 73.28
N LYS A 2 -65.24 -30.02 73.35
CA LYS A 2 -64.61 -28.79 72.82
C LYS A 2 -63.16 -28.53 73.28
N LYS A 3 -62.83 -28.73 74.58
CA LYS A 3 -61.47 -28.52 75.13
C LYS A 3 -60.39 -29.47 74.57
N ARG A 4 -60.75 -30.71 74.22
CA ARG A 4 -59.81 -31.68 73.63
C ARG A 4 -59.53 -31.34 72.16
N ILE A 5 -60.54 -30.82 71.46
CA ILE A 5 -60.43 -30.38 70.07
C ILE A 5 -59.54 -29.14 69.96
N THR A 6 -59.72 -28.13 70.82
CA THR A 6 -58.83 -26.97 70.83
C THR A 6 -57.39 -27.34 71.21
N LEU A 7 -57.19 -28.28 72.13
CA LEU A 7 -55.84 -28.74 72.49
C LEU A 7 -55.15 -29.50 71.34
N MET A 8 -55.88 -30.35 70.61
CA MET A 8 -55.38 -31.00 69.39
C MET A 8 -55.06 -29.97 68.29
N MET A 9 -55.92 -28.96 68.10
CA MET A 9 -55.70 -27.94 67.08
C MET A 9 -54.47 -27.08 67.39
N LEU A 10 -54.24 -26.77 68.67
CA LEU A 10 -53.05 -26.04 69.12
C LEU A 10 -51.76 -26.86 68.95
N LEU A 11 -51.82 -28.16 69.23
CA LEU A 11 -50.71 -29.10 68.98
C LEU A 11 -50.38 -29.18 67.49
N LEU A 12 -51.40 -29.28 66.64
CA LEU A 12 -51.24 -29.30 65.18
C LEU A 12 -50.65 -28.00 64.64
N LEU A 13 -51.07 -26.85 65.18
CA LEU A 13 -50.53 -25.55 64.81
C LEU A 13 -49.07 -25.40 65.24
N SER A 14 -48.72 -25.87 66.44
CA SER A 14 -47.32 -25.87 66.91
C SER A 14 -46.42 -26.79 66.09
N ALA A 15 -46.93 -27.96 65.68
CA ALA A 15 -46.23 -28.87 64.80
C ALA A 15 -46.03 -28.23 63.42
N LEU A 16 -47.04 -27.53 62.89
CA LEU A 16 -46.97 -26.84 61.59
C LEU A 16 -45.92 -25.72 61.57
N ILE A 17 -45.74 -25.03 62.70
CA ILE A 17 -44.72 -23.98 62.87
C ILE A 17 -43.31 -24.58 63.07
N CYS A 18 -43.20 -25.80 63.60
CA CYS A 18 -41.92 -26.47 63.87
C CYS A 18 -41.36 -27.26 62.66
N LEU A 19 -42.21 -27.66 61.70
CA LEU A 19 -41.81 -28.29 60.44
C LEU A 19 -40.78 -27.47 59.62
N PRO A 20 -40.95 -26.15 59.39
CA PRO A 20 -39.98 -25.37 58.61
C PRO A 20 -38.62 -25.23 59.31
N SER A 21 -38.55 -25.24 60.65
CA SER A 21 -37.28 -25.20 61.39
C SER A 21 -36.43 -26.46 61.23
N LEU A 22 -37.04 -27.61 60.92
CA LEU A 22 -36.33 -28.85 60.62
C LEU A 22 -35.82 -28.90 59.16
N ALA A 23 -36.49 -28.19 58.24
CA ALA A 23 -36.11 -28.12 56.83
C ALA A 23 -34.94 -27.15 56.54
N LEU A 24 -34.65 -26.22 57.45
CA LEU A 24 -33.61 -25.20 57.32
C LEU A 24 -32.20 -25.66 57.75
N ALA A 25 -32.01 -26.91 58.18
CA ALA A 25 -30.75 -27.39 58.76
C ALA A 25 -29.81 -28.13 57.79
N THR A 26 -30.11 -28.18 56.50
CA THR A 26 -29.14 -28.61 55.47
C THR A 26 -28.72 -27.40 54.64
N GLN A 27 -28.07 -26.46 55.31
CA GLN A 27 -27.09 -25.63 54.62
C GLN A 27 -25.91 -26.54 54.36
N GLU A 28 -25.80 -27.05 53.12
CA GLU A 28 -24.58 -27.68 52.62
C GLU A 28 -23.50 -26.60 52.64
N ASN A 29 -22.94 -26.38 53.82
CA ASN A 29 -21.80 -25.53 54.03
C ASN A 29 -20.66 -26.29 53.35
N LEU A 30 -20.38 -25.95 52.09
CA LEU A 30 -19.09 -26.21 51.47
C LEU A 30 -18.03 -25.45 52.28
N SER A 31 -17.79 -25.90 53.51
CA SER A 31 -16.60 -25.59 54.26
C SER A 31 -15.48 -26.38 53.58
N LEU A 32 -15.03 -25.88 52.43
CA LEU A 32 -13.72 -26.25 51.91
C LEU A 32 -12.75 -26.10 53.07
N SER A 33 -12.14 -27.21 53.46
CA SER A 33 -11.17 -27.19 54.54
C SER A 33 -10.10 -26.19 54.14
N GLY A 34 -9.64 -25.31 55.04
CA GLY A 34 -8.63 -24.29 54.70
C GLY A 34 -7.41 -24.86 53.98
N LYS A 35 -7.11 -26.16 54.18
CA LYS A 35 -6.11 -26.95 53.44
C LYS A 35 -6.39 -27.06 51.93
N GLU A 36 -7.63 -27.36 51.53
CA GLU A 36 -8.02 -27.47 50.12
C GLU A 36 -7.99 -26.11 49.40
N ILE A 37 -8.29 -25.03 50.13
CA ILE A 37 -8.17 -23.66 49.60
C ILE A 37 -6.71 -23.32 49.34
N ILE A 38 -5.81 -23.65 50.28
CA ILE A 38 -4.36 -23.43 50.13
C ILE A 38 -3.81 -24.24 48.95
N GLU A 39 -4.23 -25.50 48.79
CA GLU A 39 -3.79 -26.33 47.66
C GLU A 39 -4.27 -25.78 46.31
N LYS A 40 -5.53 -25.34 46.22
CA LYS A 40 -6.05 -24.68 45.01
C LYS A 40 -5.34 -23.36 44.72
N LEU A 41 -5.03 -22.57 45.75
CA LEU A 41 -4.27 -21.32 45.61
C LEU A 41 -2.84 -21.58 45.13
N ALA A 42 -2.15 -22.57 45.69
CA ALA A 42 -0.81 -22.95 45.25
C ALA A 42 -0.81 -23.38 43.78
N ARG A 43 -1.78 -24.21 43.37
CA ARG A 43 -1.94 -24.63 41.96
C ARG A 43 -2.26 -23.45 41.02
N LEU A 44 -3.04 -22.48 41.49
CA LEU A 44 -3.31 -21.24 40.74
C LEU A 44 -2.06 -20.37 40.62
N GLU A 45 -1.25 -20.25 41.68
CA GLU A 45 0.00 -19.49 41.65
C GLU A 45 1.02 -20.12 40.69
N GLU A 46 1.13 -21.45 40.69
CA GLU A 46 1.92 -22.18 39.70
C GLU A 46 1.41 -21.97 38.26
N GLY A 47 0.08 -22.00 38.07
CA GLY A 47 -0.55 -21.68 36.80
C GLY A 47 -0.24 -20.26 36.33
N GLN A 48 -0.30 -19.27 37.23
CA GLN A 48 0.07 -17.89 36.92
C GLN A 48 1.56 -17.75 36.56
N LYS A 49 2.46 -18.42 37.29
CA LYS A 49 3.90 -18.44 36.96
C LYS A 49 4.13 -19.05 35.58
N GLY A 50 3.41 -20.12 35.23
CA GLY A 50 3.46 -20.73 33.91
C GLY A 50 2.96 -19.80 32.81
N LEU A 51 1.88 -19.05 33.05
CA LEU A 51 1.37 -18.05 32.13
C LEU A 51 2.32 -16.88 31.95
N ASN A 52 2.90 -16.34 33.02
CA ASN A 52 3.88 -15.26 32.94
C ASN A 52 5.08 -15.65 32.07
N LYS A 53 5.64 -16.86 32.27
CA LYS A 53 6.74 -17.34 31.42
C LYS A 53 6.36 -17.42 29.94
N ARG A 54 5.13 -17.83 29.62
CA ARG A 54 4.65 -17.86 28.23
C ARG A 54 4.47 -16.46 27.66
N ILE A 55 3.99 -15.52 28.47
CA ILE A 55 3.86 -14.11 28.08
C ILE A 55 5.25 -13.52 27.81
N ASP A 56 6.23 -13.78 28.67
CA ASP A 56 7.62 -13.31 28.49
C ASP A 56 8.25 -13.88 27.20
N ASP A 57 8.06 -15.17 26.92
CA ASP A 57 8.52 -15.79 25.67
C ASP A 57 7.84 -15.17 24.43
N LEU A 58 6.55 -14.87 24.52
CA LEU A 58 5.82 -14.17 23.45
C LEU A 58 6.35 -12.74 23.24
N TYR A 59 6.64 -12.00 24.31
CA TYR A 59 7.24 -10.67 24.22
C TYR A 59 8.60 -10.71 23.52
N LEU A 60 9.46 -11.66 23.89
CA LEU A 60 10.77 -11.85 23.26
C LEU A 60 10.65 -12.16 21.77
N ARG A 61 9.75 -13.07 21.40
CA ARG A 61 9.51 -13.42 19.98
C ARG A 61 8.93 -12.24 19.19
N LEU A 62 8.03 -11.47 19.79
CA LEU A 62 7.48 -10.27 19.17
C LEU A 62 8.55 -9.22 18.96
N GLU A 63 9.41 -8.97 19.94
CA GLU A 63 10.51 -8.01 19.82
C GLU A 63 11.50 -8.43 18.72
N GLN A 64 11.88 -9.71 18.68
CA GLN A 64 12.72 -10.27 17.63
C GLN A 64 12.06 -10.15 16.25
N GLY A 65 10.76 -10.46 16.16
CA GLY A 65 9.99 -10.33 14.92
C GLY A 65 9.92 -8.87 14.44
N GLN A 66 9.68 -7.92 15.35
CA GLN A 66 9.66 -6.50 15.03
C GLN A 66 11.03 -5.99 14.54
N LYS A 67 12.12 -6.41 15.20
CA LYS A 67 13.49 -6.07 14.76
C LYS A 67 13.79 -6.61 13.36
N ALA A 68 13.52 -7.89 13.12
CA ALA A 68 13.74 -8.52 11.82
C ALA A 68 12.91 -7.89 10.70
N LEU A 69 11.66 -7.48 11.00
CA LEU A 69 10.83 -6.73 10.05
C LEU A 69 11.38 -5.33 9.81
N GLY A 70 11.81 -4.64 10.86
CA GLY A 70 12.44 -3.32 10.75
C GLY A 70 13.66 -3.33 9.84
N GLU A 71 14.58 -4.29 10.05
CA GLU A 71 15.77 -4.47 9.22
C GLU A 71 15.42 -4.75 7.75
N ARG A 72 14.43 -5.60 7.49
CA ARG A 72 13.97 -5.90 6.12
C ARG A 72 13.35 -4.68 5.45
N ILE A 73 12.56 -3.89 6.18
CA ILE A 73 11.96 -2.65 5.67
C ILE A 73 13.06 -1.63 5.34
N GLU A 74 14.08 -1.52 6.19
CA GLU A 74 15.21 -0.62 5.96
C GLU A 74 16.02 -1.04 4.71
N ASP A 75 16.34 -2.33 4.56
CA ASP A 75 17.01 -2.85 3.35
C ASP A 75 16.19 -2.59 2.09
N GLN A 76 14.87 -2.83 2.15
CA GLN A 76 13.97 -2.52 1.04
C GLN A 76 13.92 -1.02 0.74
N GLY A 77 13.92 -0.17 1.77
CA GLY A 77 13.98 1.28 1.63
C GLY A 77 15.22 1.74 0.86
N LYS A 78 16.39 1.23 1.25
CA LYS A 78 17.67 1.53 0.56
C LYS A 78 17.63 1.14 -0.92
N ARG A 79 17.15 -0.06 -1.23
CA ARG A 79 16.99 -0.52 -2.63
C ARG A 79 16.03 0.36 -3.43
N ILE A 80 14.94 0.81 -2.81
CA ILE A 80 13.97 1.72 -3.46
C ILE A 80 14.63 3.07 -3.73
N ASP A 81 15.42 3.60 -2.80
CA ASP A 81 16.11 4.88 -2.98
C ASP A 81 17.19 4.80 -4.06
N ASP A 82 17.93 3.69 -4.13
CA ASP A 82 18.87 3.42 -5.23
C ASP A 82 18.15 3.38 -6.59
N LEU A 83 17.02 2.67 -6.67
CA LEU A 83 16.19 2.60 -7.89
C LEU A 83 15.64 3.98 -8.28
N ARG A 84 15.18 4.78 -7.31
CA ARG A 84 14.75 6.17 -7.55
C ARG A 84 15.90 7.01 -8.09
N GLY A 85 17.10 6.86 -7.52
CA GLY A 85 18.31 7.52 -8.00
C GLY A 85 18.60 7.20 -9.46
N LEU A 86 18.57 5.91 -9.83
CA LEU A 86 18.76 5.48 -11.22
C LEU A 86 17.69 6.06 -12.16
N ILE A 87 16.42 6.06 -11.74
CA ILE A 87 15.33 6.65 -12.53
C ILE A 87 15.58 8.14 -12.76
N TYR A 88 15.99 8.90 -11.74
CA TYR A 88 16.31 10.31 -11.90
C TYR A 88 17.50 10.55 -12.84
N VAL A 89 18.55 9.72 -12.76
CA VAL A 89 19.70 9.78 -13.68
C VAL A 89 19.26 9.52 -15.11
N VAL A 90 18.44 8.49 -15.35
CA VAL A 90 17.92 8.17 -16.69
C VAL A 90 17.04 9.30 -17.22
N LEU A 91 16.13 9.83 -16.40
CA LEU A 91 15.27 10.95 -16.80
C LEU A 91 16.09 12.21 -17.10
N ALA A 92 17.08 12.54 -16.27
CA ALA A 92 17.99 13.65 -16.52
C ALA A 92 18.77 13.45 -17.83
N GLY A 93 19.24 12.23 -18.09
CA GLY A 93 19.88 11.85 -19.35
C GLY A 93 18.97 12.04 -20.57
N ILE A 94 17.70 11.62 -20.47
CA ILE A 94 16.72 11.82 -21.56
C ILE A 94 16.47 13.31 -21.81
N ILE A 95 16.25 14.11 -20.76
CA ILE A 95 16.04 15.55 -20.90
C ILE A 95 17.28 16.22 -21.51
N ALA A 96 18.48 15.84 -21.07
CA ALA A 96 19.73 16.34 -21.63
C ALA A 96 19.88 15.96 -23.11
N LEU A 97 19.53 14.73 -23.49
CA LEU A 97 19.55 14.29 -24.89
C LEU A 97 18.55 15.05 -25.75
N ILE A 98 17.32 15.27 -25.27
CA ILE A 98 16.31 16.06 -25.99
C ILE A 98 16.82 17.49 -26.20
N GLY A 99 17.37 18.11 -25.15
CA GLY A 99 17.99 19.43 -25.23
C GLY A 99 19.15 19.47 -26.24
N PHE A 100 20.00 18.44 -26.21
CA PHE A 100 21.12 18.29 -27.14
C PHE A 100 20.66 18.12 -28.58
N VAL A 101 19.64 17.30 -28.86
CA VAL A 101 19.09 17.10 -30.20
C VAL A 101 18.48 18.40 -30.76
N ILE A 102 17.77 19.16 -29.92
CA ILE A 102 17.21 20.47 -30.32
C ILE A 102 18.33 21.46 -30.66
N TRP A 103 19.43 21.43 -29.91
CA TRP A 103 20.63 22.24 -30.15
C TRP A 103 21.40 21.82 -31.42
N ASP A 104 21.57 20.51 -31.62
CA ASP A 104 22.26 19.93 -32.78
C ASP A 104 21.53 20.26 -34.08
N ARG A 105 20.20 20.14 -34.11
CA ARG A 105 19.38 20.50 -35.28
C ARG A 105 19.61 21.94 -35.73
N ARG A 106 19.77 22.89 -34.80
CA ARG A 106 20.04 24.30 -35.12
C ARG A 106 21.44 24.49 -35.71
N THR A 107 22.42 23.72 -35.25
CA THR A 107 23.83 23.87 -35.61
C THR A 107 24.17 23.11 -36.91
N ALA A 108 23.66 21.89 -37.07
CA ALA A 108 23.98 20.99 -38.19
C ALA A 108 23.17 21.25 -39.48
N LEU A 109 21.91 21.73 -39.40
CA LEU A 109 21.12 22.04 -40.60
C LEU A 109 21.42 23.41 -41.23
N SER A 110 22.16 24.29 -40.54
CA SER A 110 22.50 25.61 -41.06
C SER A 110 23.14 25.59 -42.47
N PRO A 111 24.17 24.76 -42.76
CA PRO A 111 24.74 24.67 -44.10
C PRO A 111 23.78 24.03 -45.12
N VAL A 112 22.97 23.06 -44.71
CA VAL A 112 22.01 22.38 -45.60
C VAL A 112 20.93 23.36 -46.06
N ILE A 113 20.33 24.10 -45.12
CA ILE A 113 19.31 25.12 -45.43
C ILE A 113 19.86 26.20 -46.37
N ARG A 114 21.12 26.61 -46.18
CA ARG A 114 21.79 27.57 -47.07
C ARG A 114 21.99 27.01 -48.47
N LYS A 115 22.44 25.75 -48.59
CA LYS A 115 22.62 25.09 -49.89
C LYS A 115 21.28 24.89 -50.61
N THR A 116 20.22 24.54 -49.89
CA THR A 116 18.88 24.44 -50.48
C THR A 116 18.40 25.79 -51.02
N LYS A 117 18.57 26.88 -50.25
CA LYS A 117 18.23 28.23 -50.73
C LYS A 117 19.04 28.68 -51.95
N GLU A 118 20.35 28.39 -51.97
CA GLU A 118 21.21 28.72 -53.12
C GLU A 118 20.79 27.96 -54.38
N LEU A 119 20.40 26.68 -54.24
CA LEU A 119 19.92 25.87 -55.36
C LEU A 119 18.56 26.36 -55.87
N GLU A 120 17.63 26.67 -54.97
CA GLU A 120 16.30 27.19 -55.34
C GLU A 120 16.41 28.53 -56.11
N GLN A 121 17.32 29.41 -55.71
CA GLN A 121 17.58 30.67 -56.43
C GLN A 121 18.19 30.43 -57.82
N ARG A 122 19.10 29.46 -57.95
CA ARG A 122 19.71 29.12 -59.24
C ARG A 122 18.71 28.50 -60.20
N ASP A 123 17.84 27.63 -59.70
CA ASP A 123 16.77 27.03 -60.49
C ASP A 123 15.80 28.11 -60.97
N ASP A 124 15.39 29.05 -60.11
CA ASP A 124 14.47 30.12 -60.50
C ASP A 124 15.07 31.06 -61.56
N LEU A 125 16.36 31.42 -61.42
CA LEU A 125 17.09 32.19 -62.44
C LEU A 125 17.20 31.44 -63.76
N THR A 126 17.47 30.13 -63.70
CA THR A 126 17.56 29.27 -64.89
C THR A 126 16.21 29.16 -65.59
N ILE A 127 15.12 29.00 -64.84
CA ILE A 127 13.76 28.99 -65.37
C ILE A 127 13.43 30.33 -66.04
N ARG A 128 13.78 31.47 -65.43
CA ARG A 128 13.56 32.80 -66.03
C ARG A 128 14.36 32.98 -67.33
N ALA A 129 15.64 32.59 -67.33
CA ALA A 129 16.48 32.67 -68.52
C ALA A 129 15.95 31.77 -69.66
N LEU A 130 15.47 30.57 -69.34
CA LEU A 130 14.84 29.67 -70.31
C LEU A 130 13.53 30.24 -70.85
N LYS A 131 12.70 30.86 -70.00
CA LYS A 131 11.47 31.57 -70.44
C LYS A 131 11.79 32.73 -71.39
N GLU A 132 12.77 33.54 -71.05
CA GLU A 132 13.18 34.69 -71.87
C GLU A 132 13.78 34.25 -73.21
N TYR A 133 14.53 33.15 -73.24
CA TYR A 133 15.06 32.57 -74.47
C TYR A 133 13.97 31.90 -75.32
N ALA A 134 12.95 31.27 -74.71
CA ALA A 134 11.82 30.71 -75.44
C ALA A 134 10.97 31.76 -76.17
N LEU A 135 10.96 33.01 -75.71
CA LEU A 135 10.35 34.10 -76.47
C LEU A 135 11.09 34.40 -77.80
N LYS A 136 12.36 33.98 -77.92
CA LYS A 136 13.20 34.19 -79.10
C LYS A 136 13.26 32.96 -80.02
N GLU A 137 13.01 31.75 -79.51
CA GLU A 137 12.99 30.51 -80.30
C GLU A 137 11.65 29.73 -80.19
N PRO A 138 10.94 29.50 -81.32
CA PRO A 138 9.63 28.84 -81.32
C PRO A 138 9.69 27.37 -80.88
N LYS A 139 10.78 26.65 -81.17
CA LYS A 139 10.97 25.25 -80.75
C LYS A 139 11.14 25.10 -79.24
N LEU A 140 11.81 26.06 -78.58
CA LEU A 140 11.99 26.01 -77.13
C LEU A 140 10.70 26.38 -76.38
N ALA A 141 9.87 27.26 -76.95
CA ALA A 141 8.57 27.63 -76.39
C ALA A 141 7.61 26.43 -76.32
N GLU A 142 7.55 25.60 -77.36
CA GLU A 142 6.71 24.38 -77.35
C GLU A 142 7.16 23.39 -76.28
N VAL A 143 8.48 23.20 -76.10
CA VAL A 143 9.05 22.32 -75.07
C VAL A 143 8.71 22.82 -73.66
N LEU A 144 8.86 24.11 -73.39
CA LEU A 144 8.52 24.70 -72.09
C LEU A 144 7.01 24.66 -71.79
N LYS A 145 6.17 24.81 -72.82
CA LYS A 145 4.71 24.70 -72.69
C LYS A 145 4.27 23.26 -72.42
N GLY A 146 4.93 22.27 -73.03
CA GLY A 146 4.71 20.84 -72.76
C GLY A 146 5.14 20.42 -71.35
N LEU A 147 6.09 21.13 -70.74
CA LEU A 147 6.55 20.91 -69.37
C LEU A 147 5.75 21.70 -68.32
N GLY A 148 4.74 22.48 -68.72
CA GLY A 148 3.90 23.27 -67.81
C GLY A 148 4.62 24.46 -67.14
N LEU A 149 5.77 24.87 -67.68
CA LEU A 149 6.58 25.95 -67.13
C LEU A 149 6.19 27.33 -67.70
N LEU A 150 5.40 27.38 -68.77
CA LEU A 150 4.91 28.59 -69.46
C LEU A 150 3.41 28.83 -69.24
#